data_AF-A0A557SN26-F1
#
_entry.id   AF-A0A557SN26-F1
#
_cell.length_a   1.000
_cell.length_b   1.000
_cell.length_c   1.000
_cell.angle_alpha   90.00
_cell.angle_beta   90.00
_cell.angle_gamma   90.00
#
_symmetry.space_group_name_H-M   'P 1'
#
loop_
_entity.id
_entity.type
_entity.pdbx_description
1 polymer ?
#
loop_
_entity_poly.entity_id
_entity_poly.type
_entity_poly.pdbx_seq_one_letter_code
_entity_poly.pdbx_strand_id
1 'polypeptide(L)'
;MRDAVAAILVHEDEVFVIKRQDYLRAFPGYYAFPGGKVDEEDAAFTYDHPLIAEFKPERIRALIREVEEELGFDLERAIHADQVEQIELLGIAITPAFERVRFHAHYYKIVLKSKPQFKPDSNEIAWSDWMKGEAFLQRYTSGEGMMVIPVMRTARALARDMGIRKIAPITLEYDADQELAYLEMIHGLGYIPTRSNTLPPAEYTYALIIGTGDAPRYLVDPAPADDAVMERLLNTLKRYPVDGILITHHHRDHHERSPDIARRLNLPIRCSRITEQRLLAGHGDDYLDQIEVIHVEEGTHLTQWLGRDVHCYELPGHDDGMIGFAPTDMAWFFVADLVQPMATVVIPEPEGNMQHYFESLQRVIDLQPRAILSSHGIPIGGTYLVEKTLQHRQERELQITELLEQGYDLEQMVQRLYRGINQKLIPLARQNVRQHLRKLGHPV
;
A
#
# COMPACT_ATOMS: atom_id res chain seq x y z
N MET A 1 -5.60 6.80 -20.95
CA MET A 1 -6.28 6.79 -19.64
C MET A 1 -7.58 6.05 -19.82
N ARG A 2 -7.98 5.22 -18.86
CA ARG A 2 -9.23 4.43 -18.94
C ARG A 2 -10.34 5.15 -18.16
N ASP A 3 -11.60 4.92 -18.49
CA ASP A 3 -12.71 5.39 -17.65
C ASP A 3 -13.06 4.29 -16.63
N ALA A 4 -13.50 4.71 -15.44
CA ALA A 4 -14.04 3.85 -14.39
C ALA A 4 -15.23 4.55 -13.74
N VAL A 5 -16.06 3.80 -13.03
CA VAL A 5 -17.25 4.31 -12.34
C VAL A 5 -17.29 3.79 -10.91
N ALA A 6 -17.94 4.55 -10.02
CA ALA A 6 -18.19 4.14 -8.65
C ALA A 6 -19.60 4.56 -8.22
N ALA A 7 -20.33 3.65 -7.58
CA ALA A 7 -21.70 3.81 -7.12
C ALA A 7 -21.76 4.15 -5.62
N ILE A 8 -22.04 5.41 -5.30
CA ILE A 8 -22.28 5.88 -3.94
C ILE A 8 -23.79 5.78 -3.68
N LEU A 9 -24.21 4.63 -3.17
CA LEU A 9 -25.62 4.35 -2.88
C LEU A 9 -26.00 4.97 -1.53
N VAL A 10 -27.00 5.85 -1.53
CA VAL A 10 -27.44 6.62 -0.37
C VAL A 10 -28.92 6.40 -0.12
N HIS A 11 -29.32 6.30 1.14
CA HIS A 11 -30.72 6.33 1.57
C HIS A 11 -30.81 7.10 2.89
N GLU A 12 -31.65 8.13 2.92
CA GLU A 12 -31.76 9.05 4.06
C GLU A 12 -30.38 9.60 4.49
N ASP A 13 -29.95 9.36 5.73
CA ASP A 13 -28.68 9.82 6.29
C ASP A 13 -27.56 8.77 6.20
N GLU A 14 -27.75 7.70 5.43
CA GLU A 14 -26.83 6.57 5.34
C GLU A 14 -26.30 6.34 3.92
N VAL A 15 -25.06 5.87 3.84
CA VAL A 15 -24.35 5.45 2.63
C VAL A 15 -23.99 3.98 2.73
N PHE A 16 -24.17 3.23 1.64
CA PHE A 16 -23.71 1.85 1.57
C PHE A 16 -22.21 1.80 1.28
N VAL A 17 -21.49 1.04 2.09
CA VAL A 17 -20.02 0.98 2.09
C VAL A 17 -19.59 -0.48 2.02
N ILE A 18 -18.53 -0.74 1.26
CA ILE A 18 -17.87 -2.05 1.19
C ILE A 18 -16.44 -1.98 1.75
N LYS A 19 -15.96 -3.09 2.31
CA LYS A 19 -14.54 -3.38 2.55
C LYS A 19 -14.12 -4.49 1.60
N ARG A 20 -13.10 -4.20 0.80
CA ARG A 20 -12.51 -5.12 -0.18
C ARG A 20 -11.79 -6.28 0.51
N GLN A 21 -11.79 -7.45 -0.11
CA GLN A 21 -11.02 -8.61 0.35
C GLN A 21 -9.51 -8.35 0.40
N ASP A 22 -8.82 -8.92 1.40
CA ASP A 22 -7.39 -8.70 1.68
C ASP A 22 -6.47 -9.36 0.63
N TYR A 23 -6.99 -10.30 -0.17
CA TYR A 23 -6.25 -11.00 -1.22
C TYR A 23 -6.39 -10.40 -2.63
N LEU A 24 -7.13 -9.31 -2.77
CA LEU A 24 -7.32 -8.66 -4.07
C LEU A 24 -6.06 -7.97 -4.55
N ARG A 25 -5.90 -7.90 -5.88
CA ARG A 25 -4.74 -7.24 -6.50
C ARG A 25 -4.76 -5.72 -6.35
N ALA A 26 -5.96 -5.13 -6.36
CA ALA A 26 -6.15 -3.69 -6.28
C ALA A 26 -6.84 -3.32 -4.98
N PHE A 27 -6.15 -2.49 -4.19
CA PHE A 27 -6.63 -1.95 -2.90
C PHE A 27 -7.18 -3.03 -1.95
N PRO A 28 -6.40 -4.08 -1.63
CA PRO A 28 -6.83 -5.13 -0.70
C PRO A 28 -7.09 -4.59 0.72
N GLY A 29 -8.26 -4.89 1.27
CA GLY A 29 -8.66 -4.44 2.61
C GLY A 29 -9.15 -2.98 2.71
N TYR A 30 -9.28 -2.28 1.58
CA TYR A 30 -9.72 -0.88 1.56
C TYR A 30 -11.23 -0.77 1.66
N TYR A 31 -11.67 0.29 2.34
CA TYR A 31 -13.03 0.77 2.21
C TYR A 31 -13.21 1.43 0.85
N ALA A 32 -14.31 1.11 0.18
CA ALA A 32 -14.60 1.56 -1.17
C ALA A 32 -16.12 1.68 -1.38
N PHE A 33 -16.46 2.13 -2.58
CA PHE A 33 -17.80 2.02 -3.16
C PHE A 33 -17.76 0.99 -4.28
N PRO A 34 -18.86 0.26 -4.53
CA PRO A 34 -18.95 -0.66 -5.66
C PRO A 34 -18.66 0.03 -6.98
N GLY A 35 -17.96 -0.63 -7.89
CA GLY A 35 -17.62 -0.06 -9.19
C GLY A 35 -16.33 -0.58 -9.78
N GLY A 36 -16.21 -0.41 -11.09
CA GLY A 36 -15.09 -0.90 -11.86
C GLY A 36 -14.83 -0.10 -13.13
N LYS A 37 -14.12 -0.75 -14.05
CA LYS A 37 -13.70 -0.15 -15.32
C LYS A 37 -14.87 -0.08 -16.30
N VAL A 38 -14.87 0.94 -17.15
CA VAL A 38 -15.75 0.96 -18.33
C VAL A 38 -15.08 0.10 -19.41
N ASP A 39 -15.80 -0.93 -19.86
CA ASP A 39 -15.34 -1.88 -20.86
C ASP A 39 -15.84 -1.53 -22.26
N GLU A 40 -15.17 -2.05 -23.29
CA GLU A 40 -15.54 -1.77 -24.70
C GLU A 40 -16.97 -2.23 -25.02
N GLU A 41 -17.44 -3.29 -24.35
CA GLU A 41 -18.79 -3.85 -24.48
C GLU A 41 -19.87 -2.92 -23.93
N ASP A 42 -19.52 -1.98 -23.04
CA ASP A 42 -20.46 -1.04 -22.45
C ASP A 42 -20.92 0.05 -23.46
N ALA A 43 -20.22 0.21 -24.59
CA ALA A 43 -20.47 1.26 -25.58
C ALA A 43 -21.76 1.08 -26.40
N ALA A 44 -22.31 -0.14 -26.49
CA ALA A 44 -23.49 -0.44 -27.31
C ALA A 44 -24.82 -0.20 -26.59
N PHE A 45 -24.78 0.27 -25.34
CA PHE A 45 -25.97 0.46 -24.51
C PHE A 45 -26.76 1.71 -24.92
N THR A 46 -28.07 1.56 -25.08
CA THR A 46 -29.01 2.66 -25.26
C THR A 46 -30.05 2.61 -24.17
N TYR A 47 -30.36 3.77 -23.59
CA TYR A 47 -31.41 3.90 -22.59
C TYR A 47 -32.20 5.18 -22.82
N ASP A 48 -33.45 5.16 -22.36
CA ASP A 48 -34.36 6.31 -22.39
C ASP A 48 -35.00 6.46 -21.00
N HIS A 49 -34.30 7.17 -20.11
CA HIS A 49 -34.82 7.53 -18.80
C HIS A 49 -34.30 8.91 -18.34
N PRO A 50 -35.17 9.82 -17.86
CA PRO A 50 -34.78 11.19 -17.49
C PRO A 50 -33.64 11.28 -16.46
N LEU A 51 -33.59 10.35 -15.49
CA LEU A 51 -32.56 10.35 -14.43
C LEU A 51 -31.13 10.11 -14.92
N ILE A 52 -30.95 9.57 -16.12
CA ILE A 52 -29.63 9.22 -16.66
C ILE A 52 -29.34 9.84 -18.02
N ALA A 53 -30.30 10.59 -18.58
CA ALA A 53 -30.23 11.16 -19.93
C ALA A 53 -29.05 12.12 -20.14
N GLU A 54 -28.55 12.77 -19.08
CA GLU A 54 -27.41 13.68 -19.16
C GLU A 54 -26.04 12.98 -19.14
N PHE A 55 -25.99 11.70 -18.75
CA PHE A 55 -24.75 10.96 -18.62
C PHE A 55 -24.38 10.22 -19.90
N LYS A 56 -23.10 9.86 -20.01
CA LYS A 56 -22.62 9.07 -21.15
C LYS A 56 -23.15 7.64 -21.06
N PRO A 57 -23.68 7.06 -22.15
CA PRO A 57 -24.29 5.75 -22.10
C PRO A 57 -23.40 4.63 -21.58
N GLU A 58 -22.14 4.61 -22.05
CA GLU A 58 -21.15 3.61 -21.67
C GLU A 58 -20.82 3.63 -20.16
N ARG A 59 -20.89 4.80 -19.53
CA ARG A 59 -20.58 4.94 -18.09
C ARG A 59 -21.74 4.45 -17.24
N ILE A 60 -22.97 4.75 -17.64
CA ILE A 60 -24.15 4.26 -16.93
C ILE A 60 -24.30 2.74 -17.11
N ARG A 61 -23.97 2.20 -18.29
CA ARG A 61 -23.93 0.75 -18.48
C ARG A 61 -22.94 0.07 -17.55
N ALA A 62 -21.71 0.58 -17.50
CA ALA A 62 -20.70 0.09 -16.56
C ALA A 62 -21.20 0.20 -15.11
N LEU A 63 -21.83 1.32 -14.73
CA LEU A 63 -22.33 1.53 -13.38
C LEU A 63 -23.41 0.50 -13.00
N ILE A 64 -24.35 0.22 -13.91
CA ILE A 64 -25.39 -0.81 -13.71
C ILE A 64 -24.74 -2.18 -13.59
N ARG A 65 -23.84 -2.53 -14.52
CA ARG A 65 -23.15 -3.83 -14.55
C ARG A 65 -22.39 -4.09 -13.26
N GLU A 66 -21.55 -3.16 -12.83
CA GLU A 66 -20.71 -3.32 -11.63
C GLU A 66 -21.57 -3.40 -10.36
N VAL A 67 -22.66 -2.64 -10.26
CA VAL A 67 -23.60 -2.75 -9.12
C VAL A 67 -24.34 -4.09 -9.12
N GLU A 68 -24.70 -4.63 -10.28
CA GLU A 68 -25.30 -5.95 -10.39
C GLU A 68 -24.30 -7.07 -10.07
N GLU A 69 -23.09 -7.01 -10.61
CA GLU A 69 -22.01 -7.99 -10.39
C GLU A 69 -21.57 -8.01 -8.92
N GLU A 70 -21.29 -6.85 -8.33
CA GLU A 70 -20.77 -6.77 -6.96
C GLU A 70 -21.85 -6.94 -5.89
N LEU A 71 -23.10 -6.48 -6.13
CA LEU A 71 -24.13 -6.43 -5.09
C LEU A 71 -25.38 -7.25 -5.39
N GLY A 72 -25.49 -7.87 -6.57
CA GLY A 72 -26.72 -8.53 -7.01
C GLY A 72 -27.92 -7.60 -7.11
N PHE A 73 -27.70 -6.31 -7.38
CA PHE A 73 -28.75 -5.30 -7.48
C PHE A 73 -28.90 -4.75 -8.89
N ASP A 74 -30.04 -5.04 -9.50
CA ASP A 74 -30.42 -4.54 -10.82
C ASP A 74 -30.84 -3.06 -10.72
N LEU A 75 -29.85 -2.18 -10.89
CA LEU A 75 -30.04 -0.73 -10.83
C LEU A 75 -30.95 -0.22 -11.96
N GLU A 76 -30.91 -0.84 -13.14
CA GLU A 76 -31.75 -0.46 -14.28
C GLU A 76 -33.23 -0.68 -13.96
N ARG A 77 -33.57 -1.87 -13.46
CA ARG A 77 -34.92 -2.17 -13.00
C ARG A 77 -35.36 -1.28 -11.85
N ALA A 78 -34.46 -0.96 -10.92
CA ALA A 78 -34.77 -0.06 -9.81
C ALA A 78 -35.11 1.36 -10.28
N ILE A 79 -34.42 1.87 -11.31
CA ILE A 79 -34.73 3.16 -11.95
C ILE A 79 -36.14 3.10 -12.55
N HIS A 80 -36.46 2.08 -13.35
CA HIS A 80 -37.78 1.94 -13.99
C HIS A 80 -38.93 1.67 -13.01
N ALA A 81 -38.63 1.06 -11.87
CA ALA A 81 -39.59 0.80 -10.80
C ALA A 81 -39.78 1.98 -9.84
N ASP A 82 -39.25 3.16 -10.17
CA ASP A 82 -39.35 4.39 -9.37
C ASP A 82 -38.77 4.23 -7.95
N GLN A 83 -37.74 3.39 -7.79
CA GLN A 83 -37.03 3.15 -6.52
C GLN A 83 -35.81 4.06 -6.33
N VAL A 84 -35.35 4.71 -7.41
CA VAL A 84 -34.26 5.69 -7.40
C VAL A 84 -34.86 7.08 -7.47
N GLU A 85 -34.56 7.93 -6.49
CA GLU A 85 -35.01 9.32 -6.46
C GLU A 85 -34.14 10.21 -7.35
N GLN A 86 -32.82 10.03 -7.27
CA GLN A 86 -31.88 10.91 -7.95
C GLN A 86 -30.57 10.18 -8.28
N ILE A 87 -29.95 10.51 -9.41
CA ILE A 87 -28.58 10.12 -9.75
C ILE A 87 -27.80 11.39 -10.09
N GLU A 88 -26.63 11.59 -9.48
CA GLU A 88 -25.79 12.77 -9.67
C GLU A 88 -24.32 12.38 -9.86
N LEU A 89 -23.61 13.03 -10.78
CA LEU A 89 -22.15 12.92 -10.87
C LEU A 89 -21.52 13.77 -9.76
N LEU A 90 -21.11 13.11 -8.68
CA LEU A 90 -20.55 13.76 -7.51
C LEU A 90 -19.14 14.32 -7.76
N GLY A 91 -18.32 13.63 -8.56
CA GLY A 91 -16.97 14.07 -8.88
C GLY A 91 -16.22 13.14 -9.82
N ILE A 92 -15.09 13.62 -10.34
CA ILE A 92 -14.19 12.84 -11.20
C ILE A 92 -12.82 12.78 -10.54
N ALA A 93 -12.36 11.57 -10.24
CA ALA A 93 -11.03 11.32 -9.71
C ALA A 93 -10.08 10.82 -10.81
N ILE A 94 -9.04 11.60 -11.08
CA ILE A 94 -7.92 11.24 -11.96
C ILE A 94 -6.82 10.56 -11.13
N THR A 95 -6.39 9.37 -11.56
CA THR A 95 -5.24 8.68 -10.97
C THR A 95 -3.95 9.49 -11.20
N PRO A 96 -3.09 9.66 -10.17
CA PRO A 96 -1.83 10.39 -10.28
C PRO A 96 -0.95 9.96 -11.46
N ALA A 97 -0.13 10.87 -11.97
CA ALA A 97 0.65 10.65 -13.18
C ALA A 97 1.77 9.59 -13.04
N PHE A 98 2.25 9.35 -11.82
CA PHE A 98 3.30 8.36 -11.54
C PHE A 98 2.78 6.92 -11.52
N GLU A 99 1.47 6.71 -11.46
CA GLU A 99 0.86 5.37 -11.50
C GLU A 99 0.88 4.79 -12.91
N ARG A 100 1.24 3.51 -13.03
CA ARG A 100 1.31 2.83 -14.34
C ARG A 100 -0.07 2.67 -14.99
N VAL A 101 -1.10 2.37 -14.19
CA VAL A 101 -2.47 2.22 -14.65
C VAL A 101 -3.29 3.40 -14.14
N ARG A 102 -3.88 4.16 -15.07
CA ARG A 102 -4.54 5.43 -14.75
C ARG A 102 -5.99 5.45 -15.22
N PHE A 103 -6.85 5.94 -14.35
CA PHE A 103 -8.28 6.05 -14.57
C PHE A 103 -8.79 7.50 -14.46
N HIS A 104 -9.84 7.80 -15.22
CA HIS A 104 -10.84 8.81 -14.90
C HIS A 104 -11.99 8.09 -14.19
N ALA A 105 -11.98 8.09 -12.87
CA ALA A 105 -13.02 7.45 -12.08
C ALA A 105 -14.17 8.43 -11.83
N HIS A 106 -15.36 8.10 -12.29
CA HIS A 106 -16.58 8.87 -12.18
C HIS A 106 -17.42 8.39 -10.99
N TYR A 107 -17.55 9.23 -9.96
CA TYR A 107 -18.29 8.88 -8.74
C TYR A 107 -19.73 9.35 -8.88
N TYR A 108 -20.66 8.41 -8.97
CA TYR A 108 -22.09 8.66 -9.09
C TYR A 108 -22.77 8.46 -7.74
N LYS A 109 -23.46 9.49 -7.25
CA LYS A 109 -24.33 9.38 -6.09
C LYS A 109 -25.71 8.95 -6.55
N ILE A 110 -26.23 7.88 -5.95
CA ILE A 110 -27.52 7.27 -6.29
C ILE A 110 -28.37 7.31 -5.02
N VAL A 111 -29.40 8.15 -5.01
CA VAL A 111 -30.33 8.29 -3.88
C VAL A 111 -31.48 7.31 -4.05
N LEU A 112 -31.60 6.36 -3.12
CA LEU A 112 -32.61 5.32 -3.12
C LEU A 112 -33.77 5.70 -2.19
N LYS A 113 -35.00 5.36 -2.58
CA LYS A 113 -36.20 5.59 -1.76
C LYS A 113 -36.38 4.59 -0.62
N SER A 114 -35.65 3.48 -0.65
CA SER A 114 -35.61 2.45 0.40
C SER A 114 -34.29 1.70 0.33
N LYS A 115 -33.83 1.14 1.45
CA LYS A 115 -32.66 0.24 1.46
C LYS A 115 -32.98 -1.10 0.78
N PRO A 116 -32.38 -1.43 -0.38
CA PRO A 116 -32.48 -2.76 -0.95
C PRO A 116 -31.71 -3.78 -0.12
N GLN A 117 -32.04 -5.05 -0.31
CA GLN A 117 -31.26 -6.17 0.20
C GLN A 117 -30.20 -6.56 -0.82
N PHE A 118 -28.95 -6.15 -0.58
CA PHE A 118 -27.81 -6.53 -1.41
C PHE A 118 -27.35 -7.97 -1.14
N LYS A 119 -26.71 -8.57 -2.13
CA LYS A 119 -25.97 -9.83 -2.08
C LYS A 119 -24.54 -9.57 -2.53
N PRO A 120 -23.66 -9.09 -1.63
CA PRO A 120 -22.28 -8.79 -1.96
C PRO A 120 -21.54 -10.02 -2.51
N ASP A 121 -20.74 -9.86 -3.57
CA ASP A 121 -19.84 -10.92 -4.04
C ASP A 121 -18.75 -11.17 -2.99
N SER A 122 -18.77 -12.34 -2.38
CA SER A 122 -17.82 -12.73 -1.33
C SER A 122 -16.39 -12.91 -1.85
N ASN A 123 -16.18 -13.00 -3.18
CA ASN A 123 -14.84 -13.01 -3.76
C ASN A 123 -14.18 -11.61 -3.80
N GLU A 124 -14.99 -10.54 -3.74
CA GLU A 124 -14.51 -9.16 -3.82
C GLU A 124 -14.73 -8.38 -2.51
N ILE A 125 -15.83 -8.64 -1.82
CA ILE A 125 -16.29 -7.88 -0.66
C ILE A 125 -16.17 -8.75 0.59
N ALA A 126 -15.28 -8.35 1.49
CA ALA A 126 -15.09 -9.00 2.80
C ALA A 126 -16.19 -8.60 3.80
N TRP A 127 -16.69 -7.37 3.68
CA TRP A 127 -17.68 -6.81 4.57
C TRP A 127 -18.41 -5.66 3.87
N SER A 128 -19.69 -5.46 4.18
CA SER A 128 -20.45 -4.31 3.69
C SER A 128 -21.57 -3.94 4.64
N ASP A 129 -21.92 -2.67 4.73
CA ASP A 129 -23.07 -2.22 5.51
C ASP A 129 -23.56 -0.84 5.09
N TRP A 130 -24.76 -0.48 5.54
CA TRP A 130 -25.25 0.90 5.54
C TRP A 130 -24.67 1.64 6.75
N MET A 131 -24.08 2.81 6.51
CA MET A 131 -23.44 3.60 7.56
C MET A 131 -23.86 5.05 7.46
N LYS A 132 -24.05 5.71 8.62
CA LYS A 132 -24.12 7.17 8.67
C LYS A 132 -22.83 7.79 8.14
N GLY A 133 -22.93 8.95 7.50
CA GLY A 133 -21.77 9.65 6.93
C GLY A 133 -20.63 9.84 7.94
N GLU A 134 -20.95 10.26 9.17
CA GLU A 134 -19.95 10.45 10.25
C GLU A 134 -19.31 9.14 10.68
N ALA A 135 -20.09 8.07 10.80
CA ALA A 135 -19.57 6.74 11.17
C ALA A 135 -18.64 6.20 10.08
N PHE A 136 -18.95 6.45 8.80
CA PHE A 136 -18.08 6.07 7.69
C PHE A 136 -16.76 6.86 7.72
N LEU A 137 -16.82 8.18 7.90
CA LEU A 137 -15.61 9.00 8.06
C LEU A 137 -14.79 8.56 9.28
N GLN A 138 -15.44 8.17 10.38
CA GLN A 138 -14.78 7.72 11.60
C GLN A 138 -13.95 6.44 11.39
N ARG A 139 -14.35 5.55 10.47
CA ARG A 139 -13.51 4.38 10.10
C ARG A 139 -12.13 4.84 9.62
N TYR A 140 -12.07 5.89 8.80
CA TYR A 140 -10.80 6.46 8.36
C TYR A 140 -10.08 7.22 9.49
N THR A 141 -10.74 8.20 10.12
CA THR A 141 -10.07 9.10 11.06
C THR A 141 -9.60 8.43 12.36
N SER A 142 -10.13 7.25 12.70
CA SER A 142 -9.63 6.44 13.83
C SER A 142 -8.39 5.62 13.51
N GLY A 143 -8.00 5.57 12.22
CA GLY A 143 -6.94 4.72 11.70
C GLY A 143 -7.35 3.25 11.54
N GLU A 144 -8.63 2.91 11.63
CA GLU A 144 -9.14 1.55 11.42
C GLU A 144 -9.24 1.18 9.93
N GLY A 145 -9.68 2.12 9.11
CA GLY A 145 -9.99 1.90 7.70
C GLY A 145 -8.96 2.53 6.78
N MET A 146 -8.58 1.78 5.76
CA MET A 146 -7.80 2.31 4.64
C MET A 146 -8.75 2.88 3.58
N MET A 147 -8.46 4.07 3.08
CA MET A 147 -9.21 4.71 2.00
C MET A 147 -8.27 5.36 1.01
N VAL A 148 -8.58 5.23 -0.29
CA VAL A 148 -7.96 6.09 -1.29
C VAL A 148 -8.52 7.50 -1.20
N ILE A 149 -7.76 8.50 -1.65
CA ILE A 149 -8.12 9.93 -1.55
C ILE A 149 -9.55 10.22 -2.04
N PRO A 150 -10.01 9.70 -3.20
CA PRO A 150 -11.37 9.94 -3.65
C PRO A 150 -12.46 9.43 -2.68
N VAL A 151 -12.25 8.25 -2.10
CA VAL A 151 -13.18 7.65 -1.14
C VAL A 151 -13.17 8.46 0.16
N MET A 152 -11.99 8.81 0.68
CA MET A 152 -11.85 9.64 1.88
C MET A 152 -12.50 11.02 1.72
N ARG A 153 -12.29 11.68 0.57
CA ARG A 153 -12.90 13.00 0.31
C ARG A 153 -14.41 12.90 0.18
N THR A 154 -14.92 11.80 -0.40
CA THR A 154 -16.35 11.50 -0.43
C THR A 154 -16.90 11.26 0.97
N ALA A 155 -16.26 10.42 1.78
CA ALA A 155 -16.64 10.17 3.16
C ALA A 155 -16.72 11.47 3.98
N ARG A 156 -15.72 12.35 3.81
CA ARG A 156 -15.69 13.66 4.48
C ARG A 156 -16.80 14.59 4.03
N ALA A 157 -17.18 14.58 2.75
CA ALA A 157 -18.26 15.39 2.24
C ALA A 157 -19.63 14.89 2.74
N LEU A 158 -19.87 13.58 2.65
CA LEU A 158 -21.10 12.94 3.12
C LEU A 158 -21.30 13.10 4.63
N ALA A 159 -20.23 12.98 5.43
CA ALA A 159 -20.27 13.23 6.87
C ALA A 159 -20.62 14.68 7.26
N ARG A 160 -20.52 15.64 6.33
CA ARG A 160 -20.91 17.04 6.57
C ARG A 160 -22.31 17.32 6.04
N ASP A 161 -22.62 16.76 4.88
CA ASP A 161 -23.87 16.97 4.17
C ASP A 161 -24.17 15.77 3.26
N MET A 162 -25.12 14.92 3.66
CA MET A 162 -25.60 13.81 2.85
C MET A 162 -26.33 14.29 1.58
N GLY A 163 -26.78 15.54 1.53
CA GLY A 163 -27.40 16.19 0.38
C GLY A 163 -26.41 16.73 -0.66
N ILE A 164 -25.10 16.61 -0.41
CA ILE A 164 -24.06 17.13 -1.31
C ILE A 164 -24.23 16.60 -2.74
N ARG A 165 -24.18 17.51 -3.71
CA ARG A 165 -24.40 17.22 -5.15
C ARG A 165 -23.11 17.21 -5.96
N LYS A 166 -22.04 17.85 -5.46
CA LYS A 166 -20.75 17.94 -6.13
C LYS A 166 -19.61 18.10 -5.13
N ILE A 167 -18.50 17.39 -5.38
CA ILE A 167 -17.24 17.50 -4.66
C ILE A 167 -16.17 17.96 -5.65
N ALA A 168 -15.59 19.12 -5.40
CA ALA A 168 -14.47 19.64 -6.15
C ALA A 168 -13.40 20.15 -5.18
N PRO A 169 -12.19 19.56 -5.15
CA PRO A 169 -11.70 18.43 -5.95
C PRO A 169 -11.88 17.09 -5.20
N ILE A 170 -12.09 16.00 -5.93
CA ILE A 170 -12.01 14.62 -5.38
C ILE A 170 -10.65 13.96 -5.65
N THR A 171 -9.86 14.50 -6.58
CA THR A 171 -8.48 14.11 -6.91
C THR A 171 -7.45 14.69 -5.95
N LEU A 172 -6.31 14.00 -5.81
CA LEU A 172 -5.12 14.55 -5.16
C LEU A 172 -4.63 15.81 -5.88
N GLU A 173 -4.48 16.91 -5.14
CA GLU A 173 -3.93 18.16 -5.65
C GLU A 173 -2.57 18.43 -5.03
N TYR A 174 -1.58 18.68 -5.88
CA TYR A 174 -0.22 19.10 -5.53
C TYR A 174 0.43 19.71 -6.78
N ASP A 175 1.46 20.52 -6.59
CA ASP A 175 2.26 21.02 -7.70
C ASP A 175 3.19 19.89 -8.16
N ALA A 176 2.82 19.18 -9.21
CA ALA A 176 3.59 18.02 -9.67
C ALA A 176 4.98 18.40 -10.22
N ASP A 177 5.22 19.66 -10.56
CA ASP A 177 6.51 20.14 -11.04
C ASP A 177 7.44 20.49 -9.87
N GLN A 178 6.88 20.92 -8.72
CA GLN A 178 7.65 21.39 -7.57
C GLN A 178 7.66 20.43 -6.38
N GLU A 179 6.68 19.54 -6.27
CA GLU A 179 6.46 18.66 -5.12
C GLU A 179 6.31 17.20 -5.56
N LEU A 180 6.56 16.28 -4.63
CA LEU A 180 6.10 14.90 -4.71
C LEU A 180 4.68 14.77 -4.15
N ALA A 181 3.96 13.76 -4.64
CA ALA A 181 2.64 13.41 -4.14
C ALA A 181 2.70 13.00 -2.67
N TYR A 182 1.78 13.53 -1.86
CA TYR A 182 1.56 13.10 -0.48
C TYR A 182 0.25 12.33 -0.39
N LEU A 183 0.33 11.05 -0.08
CA LEU A 183 -0.81 10.16 0.07
C LEU A 183 -1.05 9.87 1.56
N GLU A 184 -2.30 9.72 1.96
CA GLU A 184 -2.68 9.35 3.34
C GLU A 184 -3.78 8.29 3.27
N MET A 185 -3.39 7.03 3.04
CA MET A 185 -4.34 5.91 2.90
C MET A 185 -4.85 5.42 4.26
N ILE A 186 -4.01 5.52 5.29
CA ILE A 186 -4.36 5.38 6.70
C ILE A 186 -4.21 6.76 7.33
N HIS A 187 -5.24 7.23 8.04
CA HIS A 187 -5.22 8.57 8.62
C HIS A 187 -4.00 8.79 9.51
N GLY A 188 -3.31 9.92 9.32
CA GLY A 188 -2.12 10.28 10.08
C GLY A 188 -0.82 9.58 9.67
N LEU A 189 -0.84 8.74 8.61
CA LEU A 189 0.37 8.19 7.99
C LEU A 189 0.58 8.80 6.61
N GLY A 190 1.67 9.54 6.43
CA GLY A 190 2.01 10.15 5.16
C GLY A 190 2.85 9.22 4.31
N TYR A 191 2.53 9.07 3.02
CA TYR A 191 3.31 8.27 2.08
C TYR A 191 3.70 9.15 0.91
N ILE A 192 5.00 9.21 0.63
CA ILE A 192 5.55 9.99 -0.46
C ILE A 192 6.21 9.01 -1.44
N PRO A 193 5.52 8.62 -2.53
CA PRO A 193 6.11 7.76 -3.55
C PRO A 193 7.35 8.45 -4.13
N THR A 194 8.52 8.00 -3.69
CA THR A 194 9.79 8.64 -4.00
C THR A 194 10.51 7.75 -5.01
N ARG A 195 10.68 8.25 -6.23
CA ARG A 195 11.42 7.50 -7.24
C ARG A 195 12.82 7.26 -6.70
N SER A 196 13.26 6.02 -6.65
CA SER A 196 14.50 5.59 -6.00
C SER A 196 15.30 4.68 -6.94
N ASN A 197 16.56 4.41 -6.59
CA ASN A 197 17.42 3.47 -7.33
C ASN A 197 17.17 2.01 -6.91
N THR A 198 15.89 1.64 -6.76
CA THR A 198 15.42 0.29 -6.35
C THR A 198 15.51 -0.73 -7.49
N LEU A 199 15.39 -2.01 -7.15
CA LEU A 199 15.42 -3.10 -8.12
C LEU A 199 14.06 -3.28 -8.82
N PRO A 200 14.04 -3.55 -10.14
CA PRO A 200 12.81 -3.87 -10.85
C PRO A 200 12.07 -5.07 -10.23
N PRO A 201 10.72 -5.09 -10.23
CA PRO A 201 9.83 -4.21 -10.98
C PRO A 201 9.47 -2.90 -10.26
N ALA A 202 9.96 -2.69 -9.03
CA ALA A 202 9.73 -1.46 -8.28
C ALA A 202 10.42 -0.27 -8.98
N GLU A 203 9.81 0.90 -8.87
CA GLU A 203 10.37 2.17 -9.35
C GLU A 203 10.44 3.22 -8.23
N TYR A 204 9.80 2.94 -7.10
CA TYR A 204 9.61 3.87 -5.99
C TYR A 204 9.86 3.13 -4.67
N THR A 205 10.58 3.80 -3.78
CA THR A 205 10.54 3.55 -2.34
C THR A 205 9.57 4.58 -1.74
N TYR A 206 8.58 4.11 -1.00
CA TYR A 206 7.57 4.99 -0.41
C TYR A 206 8.14 5.54 0.89
N ALA A 207 8.66 6.77 0.82
CA ALA A 207 9.11 7.44 2.03
C ALA A 207 7.90 7.69 2.94
N LEU A 208 7.90 7.08 4.13
CA LEU A 208 6.80 7.12 5.07
C LEU A 208 7.02 8.25 6.07
N ILE A 209 5.98 9.00 6.40
CA ILE A 209 5.97 9.94 7.52
C ILE A 209 5.11 9.35 8.62
N ILE A 210 5.75 9.02 9.74
CA ILE A 210 5.10 8.57 10.98
C ILE A 210 5.15 9.68 12.03
N GLY A 211 4.24 9.64 13.00
CA GLY A 211 4.10 10.65 14.04
C GLY A 211 2.98 11.65 13.72
N THR A 212 2.13 11.93 14.72
CA THR A 212 0.99 12.84 14.61
C THR A 212 0.86 13.75 15.83
N GLY A 213 0.19 14.90 15.68
CA GLY A 213 -0.04 15.82 16.78
C GLY A 213 1.27 16.47 17.24
N ASP A 214 1.49 16.48 18.55
CA ASP A 214 2.69 17.08 19.18
C ASP A 214 3.86 16.08 19.32
N ALA A 215 3.71 14.85 18.84
CA ALA A 215 4.77 13.84 18.87
C ALA A 215 5.80 14.06 17.73
N PRO A 216 7.09 13.71 17.94
CA PRO A 216 8.11 13.82 16.90
C PRO A 216 7.72 13.08 15.62
N ARG A 217 7.94 13.69 14.46
CA ARG A 217 7.63 13.09 13.16
C ARG A 217 8.90 12.58 12.51
N TYR A 218 8.85 11.38 11.92
CA TYR A 218 10.01 10.81 11.25
C TYR A 218 9.71 10.53 9.79
N LEU A 219 10.69 10.87 8.93
CA LEU A 219 10.73 10.45 7.54
C LEU A 219 11.50 9.13 7.45
N VAL A 220 10.82 8.07 7.05
CA VAL A 220 11.38 6.73 6.90
C VAL A 220 11.86 6.53 5.46
N ASP A 221 13.08 6.03 5.31
CA ASP A 221 13.71 5.62 4.06
C ASP A 221 13.68 6.64 2.90
N PRO A 222 14.08 7.92 3.11
CA PRO A 222 14.14 8.87 2.01
C PRO A 222 15.38 8.62 1.12
N ALA A 223 15.14 8.04 -0.05
CA ALA A 223 16.18 7.76 -1.06
C ALA A 223 15.78 8.23 -2.49
N PRO A 224 15.62 9.55 -2.71
CA PRO A 224 15.40 10.10 -4.05
C PRO A 224 16.49 9.69 -5.05
N ALA A 225 16.08 9.23 -6.23
CA ALA A 225 16.97 8.69 -7.26
C ALA A 225 17.94 9.71 -7.86
N ASP A 226 17.58 11.00 -7.85
CA ASP A 226 18.32 12.10 -8.45
C ASP A 226 18.01 13.44 -7.75
N ASP A 227 18.74 14.50 -8.13
CA ASP A 227 18.61 15.84 -7.54
C ASP A 227 17.23 16.48 -7.79
N ALA A 228 16.58 16.18 -8.92
CA ALA A 228 15.27 16.73 -9.22
C ALA A 228 14.21 16.12 -8.29
N VAL A 229 14.27 14.81 -8.05
CA VAL A 229 13.41 14.13 -7.06
C VAL A 229 13.72 14.62 -5.65
N MET A 230 15.01 14.85 -5.32
CA MET A 230 15.42 15.38 -4.01
C MET A 230 14.84 16.76 -3.74
N GLU A 231 14.97 17.73 -4.66
CA GLU A 231 14.39 19.07 -4.47
C GLU A 231 12.87 19.02 -4.33
N ARG A 232 12.19 18.17 -5.10
CA ARG A 232 10.74 17.98 -4.98
C ARG A 232 10.34 17.38 -3.64
N LEU A 233 11.11 16.42 -3.13
CA LEU A 233 10.90 15.86 -1.78
C LEU A 233 11.08 16.95 -0.71
N LEU A 234 12.15 17.73 -0.78
CA LEU A 234 12.42 18.82 0.17
C LEU A 234 11.32 19.89 0.14
N ASN A 235 10.79 20.22 -1.04
CA ASN A 235 9.64 21.11 -1.17
C ASN A 235 8.39 20.51 -0.52
N THR A 236 8.10 19.23 -0.74
CA THR A 236 7.00 18.52 -0.04
C THR A 236 7.18 18.58 1.48
N LEU A 237 8.39 18.39 2.01
CA LEU A 237 8.67 18.43 3.45
C LEU A 237 8.48 19.82 4.08
N LYS A 238 8.47 20.92 3.32
CA LYS A 238 8.08 22.23 3.86
C LYS A 238 6.63 22.26 4.36
N ARG A 239 5.75 21.48 3.73
CA ARG A 239 4.33 21.34 4.12
C ARG A 239 4.13 20.25 5.17
N TYR A 240 5.03 19.27 5.19
CA TYR A 240 4.98 18.12 6.09
C TYR A 240 6.32 18.00 6.84
N PRO A 241 6.60 18.92 7.78
CA PRO A 241 7.88 18.95 8.49
C PRO A 241 8.07 17.68 9.32
N VAL A 242 9.34 17.29 9.47
CA VAL A 242 9.80 16.11 10.21
C VAL A 242 10.95 16.50 11.13
N ASP A 243 11.12 15.74 12.21
CA ASP A 243 12.08 15.95 13.30
C ASP A 243 13.26 14.98 13.26
N GLY A 244 13.24 14.02 12.33
CA GLY A 244 14.33 13.07 12.13
C GLY A 244 14.09 12.15 10.94
N ILE A 245 15.13 11.41 10.57
CA ILE A 245 15.06 10.37 9.56
C ILE A 245 15.17 9.00 10.25
N LEU A 246 14.42 8.02 9.78
CA LEU A 246 14.58 6.60 10.12
C LEU A 246 15.06 5.86 8.89
N ILE A 247 16.11 5.05 9.05
CA ILE A 247 16.58 4.12 8.01
C ILE A 247 16.27 2.71 8.47
N THR A 248 15.49 1.97 7.69
CA THR A 248 15.08 0.60 8.01
C THR A 248 16.22 -0.39 7.89
N HIS A 249 17.04 -0.27 6.85
CA HIS A 249 18.19 -1.12 6.59
C HIS A 249 19.15 -0.49 5.57
N HIS A 250 20.28 -1.17 5.31
CA HIS A 250 21.41 -0.58 4.58
C HIS A 250 21.32 -0.63 3.05
N HIS A 251 20.22 -1.13 2.46
CA HIS A 251 20.14 -1.18 1.00
C HIS A 251 19.96 0.22 0.41
N ARG A 252 20.65 0.45 -0.70
CA ARG A 252 20.83 1.77 -1.33
C ARG A 252 19.53 2.57 -1.47
N ASP A 253 18.46 1.93 -1.93
CA ASP A 253 17.17 2.55 -2.19
C ASP A 253 16.35 2.91 -0.93
N HIS A 254 16.93 2.76 0.26
CA HIS A 254 16.36 3.20 1.53
C HIS A 254 17.12 4.38 2.14
N HIS A 255 18.41 4.55 1.82
CA HIS A 255 19.25 5.54 2.50
C HIS A 255 20.06 6.46 1.58
N GLU A 256 20.16 6.18 0.27
CA GLU A 256 21.21 6.76 -0.60
C GLU A 256 21.39 8.28 -0.45
N ARG A 257 20.29 9.02 -0.31
CA ARG A 257 20.29 10.49 -0.13
C ARG A 257 19.85 10.94 1.26
N SER A 258 19.60 10.00 2.17
CA SER A 258 19.23 10.30 3.56
C SER A 258 20.29 11.17 4.27
N PRO A 259 21.62 10.92 4.15
CA PRO A 259 22.62 11.81 4.75
C PRO A 259 22.58 13.25 4.21
N ASP A 260 22.37 13.43 2.89
CA ASP A 260 22.27 14.76 2.30
C ASP A 260 21.03 15.52 2.81
N ILE A 261 19.90 14.82 2.92
CA ILE A 261 18.65 15.37 3.47
C ILE A 261 18.85 15.73 4.94
N ALA A 262 19.46 14.85 5.73
CA ALA A 262 19.76 15.07 7.14
C ALA A 262 20.62 16.33 7.35
N ARG A 263 21.70 16.49 6.58
CA ARG A 263 22.57 17.68 6.66
C ARG A 263 21.84 18.95 6.25
N ARG A 264 21.07 18.92 5.15
CA ARG A 264 20.36 20.12 4.66
C ARG A 264 19.26 20.59 5.58
N LEU A 265 18.60 19.66 6.27
CA LEU A 265 17.49 19.95 7.18
C LEU A 265 17.93 19.98 8.65
N ASN A 266 19.20 19.72 8.94
CA ASN A 266 19.75 19.58 10.29
C ASN A 266 18.96 18.57 11.14
N LEU A 267 18.77 17.37 10.60
CA LEU A 267 17.99 16.29 11.22
C LEU A 267 18.90 15.14 11.70
N PRO A 268 18.62 14.54 12.87
CA PRO A 268 19.25 13.29 13.28
C PRO A 268 18.76 12.11 12.42
N ILE A 269 19.63 11.10 12.28
CA ILE A 269 19.30 9.80 11.67
C ILE A 269 19.15 8.74 12.77
N ARG A 270 18.09 7.94 12.68
CA ARG A 270 17.85 6.76 13.53
C ARG A 270 17.94 5.49 12.71
N CYS A 271 18.71 4.51 13.19
CA CYS A 271 18.83 3.19 12.55
C CYS A 271 19.34 2.15 13.55
N SER A 272 19.35 0.87 13.17
CA SER A 272 19.99 -0.16 14.00
C SER A 272 21.52 -0.03 13.94
N ARG A 273 22.21 -0.56 14.96
CA ARG A 273 23.69 -0.62 14.96
C ARG A 273 24.25 -1.38 13.77
N ILE A 274 23.57 -2.46 13.36
CA ILE A 274 23.99 -3.28 12.21
C ILE A 274 23.84 -2.47 10.92
N THR A 275 22.74 -1.71 10.77
CA THR A 275 22.55 -0.82 9.63
C THR A 275 23.66 0.23 9.55
N GLU A 276 23.95 0.95 10.64
CA GLU A 276 25.04 1.94 10.65
C GLU A 276 26.38 1.31 10.23
N GLN A 277 26.75 0.17 10.84
CA GLN A 277 28.00 -0.52 10.51
C GLN A 277 28.08 -0.88 9.02
N ARG A 278 26.99 -1.37 8.43
CA ARG A 278 26.94 -1.73 7.00
C ARG A 278 27.00 -0.50 6.10
N LEU A 279 26.35 0.60 6.49
CA LEU A 279 26.43 1.88 5.77
C LEU A 279 27.87 2.39 5.72
N LEU A 280 28.56 2.46 6.87
CA LEU A 280 29.95 2.92 6.93
C LEU A 280 30.89 1.98 6.17
N ALA A 281 30.70 0.66 6.30
CA ALA A 281 31.50 -0.31 5.56
C ALA A 281 31.31 -0.22 4.03
N GLY A 282 30.10 0.09 3.56
CA GLY A 282 29.77 0.21 2.15
C GLY A 282 30.11 1.56 1.51
N HIS A 283 30.11 2.64 2.30
CA HIS A 283 30.18 4.01 1.78
C HIS A 283 31.33 4.87 2.35
N GLY A 284 32.04 4.39 3.37
CA GLY A 284 33.13 5.11 4.02
C GLY A 284 32.74 5.65 5.40
N ASP A 285 33.75 5.88 6.25
CA ASP A 285 33.57 6.37 7.62
C ASP A 285 32.95 7.79 7.67
N ASP A 286 33.09 8.57 6.60
CA ASP A 286 32.55 9.92 6.46
C ASP A 286 31.09 9.95 5.95
N TYR A 287 30.50 8.81 5.64
CA TYR A 287 29.15 8.74 5.06
C TYR A 287 28.09 9.43 5.93
N LEU A 288 28.21 9.28 7.26
CA LEU A 288 27.33 9.88 8.26
C LEU A 288 27.97 11.08 8.99
N ASP A 289 29.06 11.64 8.46
CA ASP A 289 29.72 12.79 9.09
C ASP A 289 28.77 13.98 9.24
N GLN A 290 28.91 14.66 10.38
CA GLN A 290 28.13 15.85 10.76
C GLN A 290 26.62 15.56 10.93
N ILE A 291 26.26 14.31 11.20
CA ILE A 291 24.89 13.89 11.49
C ILE A 291 24.89 13.22 12.86
N GLU A 292 23.92 13.58 13.71
CA GLU A 292 23.67 12.84 14.94
C GLU A 292 23.01 11.50 14.57
N VAL A 293 23.69 10.40 14.90
CA VAL A 293 23.17 9.03 14.70
C VAL A 293 22.66 8.50 16.05
N ILE A 294 21.40 8.07 16.06
CA ILE A 294 20.71 7.54 17.24
C ILE A 294 20.36 6.07 16.97
N HIS A 295 20.85 5.15 17.79
CA HIS A 295 20.53 3.74 17.64
C HIS A 295 19.12 3.43 18.13
N VAL A 296 18.40 2.64 17.35
CA VAL A 296 17.11 2.05 17.72
C VAL A 296 17.23 0.53 17.68
N GLU A 297 16.58 -0.12 18.64
CA GLU A 297 16.54 -1.58 18.83
C GLU A 297 15.11 -2.02 19.16
N GLU A 298 14.87 -3.32 19.20
CA GLU A 298 13.58 -3.93 19.56
C GLU A 298 12.92 -3.23 20.77
N GLY A 299 11.66 -2.80 20.60
CA GLY A 299 10.85 -2.17 21.65
C GLY A 299 11.09 -0.67 21.85
N THR A 300 12.11 -0.07 21.20
CA THR A 300 12.38 1.38 21.29
C THR A 300 11.12 2.17 20.95
N HIS A 301 10.67 3.04 21.87
CA HIS A 301 9.59 3.99 21.59
C HIS A 301 10.09 5.06 20.63
N LEU A 302 9.36 5.28 19.54
CA LEU A 302 9.75 6.23 18.51
C LEU A 302 8.91 7.50 18.60
N THR A 303 7.59 7.35 18.52
CA THR A 303 6.63 8.46 18.40
C THR A 303 5.23 8.01 18.81
N GLN A 304 4.23 8.87 18.60
CA GLN A 304 2.81 8.54 18.73
C GLN A 304 2.07 8.74 17.41
N TRP A 305 1.16 7.82 17.11
CA TRP A 305 0.22 7.91 15.99
C TRP A 305 -1.21 7.83 16.51
N LEU A 306 -1.98 8.89 16.32
CA LEU A 306 -3.34 9.05 16.84
C LEU A 306 -3.44 8.76 18.35
N GLY A 307 -2.43 9.21 19.10
CA GLY A 307 -2.32 9.00 20.55
C GLY A 307 -1.87 7.60 20.99
N ARG A 308 -1.53 6.71 20.04
CA ARG A 308 -0.99 5.36 20.31
C ARG A 308 0.52 5.38 20.16
N ASP A 309 1.23 4.76 21.09
CA ASP A 309 2.69 4.64 21.01
C ASP A 309 3.11 3.75 19.84
N VAL A 310 4.13 4.20 19.09
CA VAL A 310 4.74 3.49 17.97
C VAL A 310 6.14 3.03 18.38
N HIS A 311 6.41 1.74 18.20
CA HIS A 311 7.65 1.09 18.60
C HIS A 311 8.44 0.55 17.41
N CYS A 312 9.74 0.41 17.61
CA CYS A 312 10.66 -0.30 16.74
C CYS A 312 10.55 -1.83 16.95
N TYR A 313 10.61 -2.59 15.87
CA TYR A 313 10.61 -4.04 15.84
C TYR A 313 11.77 -4.53 14.96
N GLU A 314 12.58 -5.44 15.46
CA GLU A 314 13.63 -6.08 14.66
C GLU A 314 13.00 -7.15 13.75
N LEU A 315 13.33 -7.11 12.46
CA LEU A 315 12.81 -7.99 11.43
C LEU A 315 13.97 -8.59 10.60
N PRO A 316 14.94 -9.28 11.21
CA PRO A 316 16.09 -9.82 10.48
C PRO A 316 15.66 -10.84 9.42
N GLY A 317 16.50 -11.01 8.40
CA GLY A 317 16.29 -12.02 7.36
C GLY A 317 16.62 -11.52 5.97
N HIS A 318 15.91 -10.51 5.47
CA HIS A 318 16.33 -9.80 4.25
C HIS A 318 17.66 -9.09 4.48
N ASP A 319 17.75 -8.41 5.61
CA ASP A 319 18.93 -7.77 6.16
C ASP A 319 18.89 -7.97 7.68
N ASP A 320 19.97 -8.48 8.29
CA ASP A 320 20.00 -8.71 9.75
C ASP A 320 19.86 -7.44 10.61
N GLY A 321 20.09 -6.25 10.05
CA GLY A 321 19.87 -4.98 10.72
C GLY A 321 18.49 -4.37 10.45
N MET A 322 17.62 -5.07 9.72
CA MET A 322 16.32 -4.54 9.29
C MET A 322 15.38 -4.32 10.48
N ILE A 323 14.79 -3.12 10.52
CA ILE A 323 13.78 -2.73 11.50
C ILE A 323 12.46 -2.36 10.83
N GLY A 324 11.36 -2.62 11.53
CA GLY A 324 10.01 -2.20 11.21
C GLY A 324 9.37 -1.42 12.35
N PHE A 325 8.18 -0.87 12.10
CA PHE A 325 7.48 0.01 13.04
C PHE A 325 6.00 -0.36 13.15
N ALA A 326 5.46 -0.39 14.36
CA ALA A 326 4.03 -0.61 14.58
C ALA A 326 3.54 0.13 15.84
N PRO A 327 2.26 0.56 15.89
CA PRO A 327 1.63 0.93 17.13
C PRO A 327 1.38 -0.30 17.99
N THR A 328 1.29 -0.13 19.32
CA THR A 328 1.11 -1.24 20.27
C THR A 328 -0.11 -2.13 19.98
N ASP A 329 -1.15 -1.57 19.37
CA ASP A 329 -2.40 -2.28 19.03
C ASP A 329 -2.38 -2.94 17.64
N MET A 330 -1.24 -2.92 16.93
CA MET A 330 -1.05 -3.52 15.61
C MET A 330 -2.09 -3.03 14.58
N ALA A 331 -2.55 -1.78 14.71
CA ALA A 331 -3.40 -1.15 13.70
C ALA A 331 -2.78 -1.16 12.29
N TRP A 332 -1.46 -1.11 12.23
CA TRP A 332 -0.66 -1.27 11.04
C TRP A 332 0.73 -1.78 11.45
N PHE A 333 1.45 -2.44 10.54
CA PHE A 333 2.85 -2.79 10.75
C PHE A 333 3.62 -2.45 9.48
N PHE A 334 4.52 -1.48 9.59
CA PHE A 334 5.52 -1.21 8.57
C PHE A 334 6.65 -2.23 8.70
N VAL A 335 6.68 -3.17 7.77
CA VAL A 335 7.59 -4.33 7.76
C VAL A 335 8.75 -4.16 6.78
N ALA A 336 8.98 -2.92 6.32
CA ALA A 336 10.01 -2.57 5.34
C ALA A 336 10.02 -3.56 4.15
N ASP A 337 11.14 -4.24 3.93
CA ASP A 337 11.37 -5.19 2.85
C ASP A 337 11.18 -6.65 3.27
N LEU A 338 10.43 -6.92 4.35
CA LEU A 338 10.07 -8.31 4.69
C LEU A 338 9.19 -8.95 3.61
N VAL A 339 8.26 -8.18 3.06
CA VAL A 339 7.38 -8.57 1.96
C VAL A 339 7.11 -7.37 1.06
N GLN A 340 6.77 -7.61 -0.20
CA GLN A 340 6.28 -6.56 -1.10
C GLN A 340 5.17 -7.10 -2.02
N PRO A 341 4.25 -6.26 -2.52
CA PRO A 341 3.08 -6.71 -3.28
C PRO A 341 3.42 -7.21 -4.70
N MET A 342 4.52 -6.73 -5.27
CA MET A 342 4.84 -6.90 -6.69
C MET A 342 5.64 -8.18 -7.00
N ALA A 343 6.49 -8.61 -6.07
CA ALA A 343 7.42 -9.73 -6.27
C ALA A 343 7.89 -10.31 -4.94
N THR A 344 8.45 -11.52 -4.97
CA THR A 344 9.11 -12.07 -3.79
C THR A 344 10.44 -11.35 -3.54
N VAL A 345 10.71 -10.98 -2.29
CA VAL A 345 11.95 -10.30 -1.88
C VAL A 345 13.17 -11.23 -2.04
N VAL A 346 14.36 -10.69 -2.29
CA VAL A 346 15.60 -11.48 -2.33
C VAL A 346 16.13 -11.63 -0.91
N ILE A 347 16.73 -12.77 -0.56
CA ILE A 347 17.47 -12.93 0.71
C ILE A 347 18.95 -12.95 0.35
N PRO A 348 19.62 -11.78 0.34
CA PRO A 348 20.98 -11.70 -0.19
C PRO A 348 22.03 -12.25 0.79
N GLU A 349 23.27 -12.35 0.31
CA GLU A 349 24.43 -12.90 1.01
C GLU A 349 25.57 -11.90 0.84
N PRO A 350 26.35 -11.61 1.90
CA PRO A 350 26.32 -12.22 3.23
C PRO A 350 25.28 -11.64 4.21
N GLU A 351 24.54 -10.60 3.82
CA GLU A 351 23.78 -9.73 4.73
C GLU A 351 22.43 -10.29 5.22
N GLY A 352 21.87 -11.27 4.51
CA GLY A 352 20.57 -11.88 4.79
C GLY A 352 20.67 -13.36 5.18
N ASN A 353 19.63 -13.84 5.86
CA ASN A 353 19.53 -15.18 6.42
C ASN A 353 18.10 -15.75 6.25
N MET A 354 17.98 -16.88 5.57
CA MET A 354 16.65 -17.50 5.30
C MET A 354 15.95 -18.01 6.57
N GLN A 355 16.69 -18.47 7.58
CA GLN A 355 16.10 -18.91 8.85
C GLN A 355 15.47 -17.72 9.58
N HIS A 356 16.22 -16.64 9.75
CA HIS A 356 15.72 -15.40 10.36
C HIS A 356 14.53 -14.83 9.58
N TYR A 357 14.57 -14.90 8.23
CA TYR A 357 13.46 -14.46 7.39
C TYR A 357 12.17 -15.24 7.64
N PHE A 358 12.24 -16.56 7.79
CA PHE A 358 11.07 -17.38 8.15
C PHE A 358 10.54 -17.03 9.54
N GLU A 359 11.42 -16.83 10.51
CA GLU A 359 11.07 -16.44 11.88
C GLU A 359 10.39 -15.07 11.91
N SER A 360 10.91 -14.09 11.17
CA SER A 360 10.32 -12.75 11.02
C SER A 360 8.95 -12.80 10.34
N LEU A 361 8.78 -13.59 9.27
CA LEU A 361 7.48 -13.79 8.63
C LEU A 361 6.46 -14.39 9.61
N GLN A 362 6.83 -15.47 10.32
CA GLN A 362 5.95 -16.12 11.30
C GLN A 362 5.59 -15.15 12.44
N ARG A 363 6.57 -14.42 12.96
CA ARG A 363 6.36 -13.40 14.01
C ARG A 363 5.32 -12.36 13.59
N VAL A 364 5.41 -11.83 12.36
CA VAL A 364 4.44 -10.85 11.86
C VAL A 364 3.04 -11.46 11.73
N ILE A 365 2.93 -12.72 11.28
CA ILE A 365 1.65 -13.44 11.22
C ILE A 365 1.03 -13.57 12.61
N ASP A 366 1.83 -13.98 13.60
CA ASP A 366 1.37 -14.20 14.98
C ASP A 366 0.94 -12.90 15.68
N LEU A 367 1.51 -11.75 15.28
CA LEU A 367 1.12 -10.42 15.77
C LEU A 367 -0.18 -9.89 15.17
N GLN A 368 -0.67 -10.50 14.08
CA GLN A 368 -1.95 -10.20 13.43
C GLN A 368 -2.22 -8.70 13.16
N PRO A 369 -1.29 -7.95 12.55
CA PRO A 369 -1.56 -6.56 12.21
C PRO A 369 -2.72 -6.40 11.25
N ARG A 370 -3.54 -5.36 11.48
CA ARG A 370 -4.71 -5.05 10.64
C ARG A 370 -4.33 -4.57 9.24
N ALA A 371 -3.12 -4.04 9.07
CA ALA A 371 -2.57 -3.66 7.79
C ALA A 371 -1.05 -3.88 7.75
N ILE A 372 -0.54 -4.35 6.61
CA ILE A 372 0.89 -4.48 6.32
C ILE A 372 1.30 -3.34 5.38
N LEU A 373 2.36 -2.63 5.77
CA LEU A 373 2.97 -1.57 4.99
C LEU A 373 4.39 -2.04 4.62
N SER A 374 4.74 -1.97 3.35
CA SER A 374 6.08 -2.28 2.86
C SER A 374 6.74 -1.03 2.30
N SER A 375 8.05 -1.06 2.08
CA SER A 375 8.77 0.05 1.47
C SER A 375 8.35 0.27 0.00
N HIS A 376 7.78 -0.74 -0.64
CA HIS A 376 7.43 -0.73 -2.06
C HIS A 376 5.95 -1.04 -2.27
N GLY A 377 5.15 0.01 -2.45
CA GLY A 377 3.73 -0.09 -2.79
C GLY A 377 2.81 0.46 -1.71
N ILE A 378 1.52 0.26 -1.91
CA ILE A 378 0.49 0.75 -1.00
C ILE A 378 0.29 -0.20 0.20
N PRO A 379 -0.27 0.29 1.32
CA PRO A 379 -0.71 -0.56 2.43
C PRO A 379 -1.67 -1.66 1.96
N ILE A 380 -1.61 -2.83 2.61
CA ILE A 380 -2.44 -4.02 2.34
C ILE A 380 -3.15 -4.44 3.61
N GLY A 381 -4.41 -4.86 3.51
CA GLY A 381 -5.20 -5.35 4.65
C GLY A 381 -4.73 -6.71 5.15
N GLY A 382 -4.69 -6.87 6.47
CA GLY A 382 -4.39 -8.13 7.14
C GLY A 382 -3.00 -8.72 6.84
N THR A 383 -2.84 -10.00 7.19
CA THR A 383 -1.58 -10.75 7.08
C THR A 383 -1.47 -11.62 5.83
N TYR A 384 -2.49 -11.61 4.96
CA TYR A 384 -2.58 -12.52 3.81
C TYR A 384 -1.31 -12.54 2.93
N LEU A 385 -0.73 -11.36 2.65
CA LEU A 385 0.50 -11.29 1.85
C LEU A 385 1.69 -11.98 2.55
N VAL A 386 1.80 -11.83 3.86
CA VAL A 386 2.87 -12.42 4.69
C VAL A 386 2.71 -13.94 4.74
N GLU A 387 1.50 -14.41 4.99
CA GLU A 387 1.14 -15.85 4.99
C GLU A 387 1.43 -16.50 3.63
N LYS A 388 0.97 -15.89 2.55
CA LYS A 388 1.23 -16.36 1.19
C LYS A 388 2.72 -16.39 0.87
N THR A 389 3.47 -15.41 1.35
CA THR A 389 4.93 -15.37 1.17
C THR A 389 5.61 -16.50 1.93
N LEU A 390 5.24 -16.74 3.19
CA LEU A 390 5.77 -17.84 3.99
C LEU A 390 5.45 -19.19 3.35
N GLN A 391 4.20 -19.40 2.93
CA GLN A 391 3.78 -20.61 2.22
C GLN A 391 4.62 -20.84 0.95
N HIS A 392 4.79 -19.80 0.13
CA HIS A 392 5.59 -19.90 -1.09
C HIS A 392 7.05 -20.31 -0.80
N ARG A 393 7.63 -19.83 0.31
CA ARG A 393 8.99 -20.22 0.72
C ARG A 393 9.06 -21.64 1.24
N GLN A 394 8.05 -22.10 1.98
CA GLN A 394 7.95 -23.48 2.44
C GLN A 394 7.81 -24.46 1.27
N GLU A 395 6.99 -24.12 0.28
CA GLU A 395 6.86 -24.89 -0.96
C GLU A 395 8.20 -24.97 -1.72
N ARG A 396 8.94 -23.86 -1.80
CA ARG A 396 10.26 -23.85 -2.42
C ARG A 396 11.27 -24.70 -1.64
N GLU A 397 11.26 -24.61 -0.33
CA GLU A 397 12.12 -25.42 0.54
C GLU A 397 11.85 -26.91 0.37
N LEU A 398 10.58 -27.33 0.32
CA LEU A 398 10.21 -28.72 0.07
C LEU A 398 10.76 -29.22 -1.28
N GLN A 399 10.61 -28.44 -2.35
CA GLN A 399 11.15 -28.79 -3.67
C GLN A 399 12.68 -28.93 -3.66
N ILE A 400 13.39 -28.09 -2.89
CA ILE A 400 14.85 -28.16 -2.77
C ILE A 400 15.25 -29.43 -1.99
N THR A 401 14.55 -29.74 -0.90
CA THR A 401 14.76 -30.98 -0.13
C THR A 401 14.55 -32.22 -0.99
N GLU A 402 13.48 -32.29 -1.79
CA GLU A 402 13.23 -33.42 -2.70
C GLU A 402 14.33 -33.59 -3.75
N LEU A 403 14.90 -32.48 -4.26
CA LEU A 403 16.00 -32.53 -5.22
C LEU A 403 17.33 -32.91 -4.54
N LEU A 404 17.56 -32.48 -3.30
CA LEU A 404 18.72 -32.88 -2.50
C LEU A 404 18.72 -34.39 -2.26
N GLU A 405 17.58 -34.96 -1.88
CA GLU A 405 17.41 -36.40 -1.65
C GLU A 405 17.65 -37.23 -2.93
N GLN A 406 17.37 -36.65 -4.10
CA GLN A 406 17.67 -37.25 -5.41
C GLN A 406 19.14 -37.08 -5.84
N GLY A 407 19.97 -36.39 -5.05
CA GLY A 407 21.40 -36.18 -5.32
C GLY A 407 21.72 -35.09 -6.34
N TYR A 408 20.80 -34.15 -6.58
CA TYR A 408 21.09 -33.01 -7.46
C TYR A 408 22.02 -32.00 -6.78
N ASP A 409 22.89 -31.37 -7.57
CA ASP A 409 23.70 -30.23 -7.14
C ASP A 409 22.97 -28.89 -7.29
N LEU A 410 23.60 -27.81 -6.79
CA LEU A 410 23.06 -26.44 -6.85
C LEU A 410 22.66 -26.00 -8.26
N GLU A 411 23.52 -26.23 -9.27
CA GLU A 411 23.25 -25.76 -10.63
C GLU A 411 22.10 -26.56 -11.26
N GLN A 412 22.06 -27.86 -11.01
CA GLN A 412 20.98 -28.73 -11.44
C GLN A 412 19.64 -28.34 -10.80
N MET A 413 19.64 -27.99 -9.50
CA MET A 413 18.46 -27.45 -8.82
C MET A 413 17.99 -26.15 -9.45
N VAL A 414 18.90 -25.19 -9.66
CA VAL A 414 18.56 -23.90 -10.28
C VAL A 414 17.95 -24.12 -11.67
N GLN A 415 18.55 -24.98 -12.50
CA GLN A 415 18.05 -25.28 -13.85
C GLN A 415 16.63 -25.88 -13.83
N ARG A 416 16.32 -26.72 -12.84
CA ARG A 416 15.00 -27.37 -12.70
C ARG A 416 13.94 -26.43 -12.14
N LEU A 417 14.28 -25.74 -11.06
CA LEU A 417 13.36 -24.91 -10.27
C LEU A 417 13.03 -23.57 -10.93
N TYR A 418 13.94 -23.06 -11.75
CA TYR A 418 13.84 -21.76 -12.41
C TYR A 418 13.86 -21.89 -13.93
N ARG A 419 13.19 -22.90 -14.47
CA ARG A 419 13.10 -23.11 -15.92
C ARG A 419 12.43 -21.91 -16.61
N GLY A 420 13.10 -21.32 -17.59
CA GLY A 420 12.54 -20.25 -18.41
C GLY A 420 12.61 -18.85 -17.80
N ILE A 421 13.31 -18.66 -16.67
CA ILE A 421 13.58 -17.32 -16.15
C ILE A 421 14.54 -16.56 -17.07
N ASN A 422 14.49 -15.23 -17.00
CA ASN A 422 15.46 -14.37 -17.66
C ASN A 422 16.88 -14.71 -17.17
N GLN A 423 17.85 -14.84 -18.08
CA GLN A 423 19.24 -15.17 -17.74
C GLN A 423 19.85 -14.22 -16.71
N LYS A 424 19.43 -12.95 -16.69
CA LYS A 424 19.88 -11.95 -15.71
C LYS A 424 19.45 -12.26 -14.27
N LEU A 425 18.42 -13.08 -14.08
CA LEU A 425 17.89 -13.46 -12.77
C LEU A 425 18.49 -14.78 -12.24
N ILE A 426 19.25 -15.51 -13.06
CA ILE A 426 19.89 -16.77 -12.64
C ILE A 426 20.81 -16.59 -11.42
N PRO A 427 21.62 -15.51 -11.31
CA PRO A 427 22.42 -15.28 -10.10
C PRO A 427 21.58 -15.20 -8.81
N LEU A 428 20.45 -14.50 -8.87
CA LEU A 428 19.52 -14.36 -7.73
C LEU A 428 18.82 -15.69 -7.41
N ALA A 429 18.44 -16.45 -8.45
CA ALA A 429 17.87 -17.79 -8.28
C ALA A 429 18.86 -18.74 -7.58
N ARG A 430 20.14 -18.70 -7.99
CA ARG A 430 21.21 -19.47 -7.34
C ARG A 430 21.34 -19.09 -5.88
N GLN A 431 21.43 -17.81 -5.58
CA GLN A 431 21.50 -17.30 -4.22
C GLN A 431 20.30 -17.74 -3.37
N ASN A 432 19.10 -17.70 -3.94
CA ASN A 432 17.91 -18.20 -3.24
C ASN A 432 18.02 -19.69 -2.88
N VAL A 433 18.45 -20.55 -3.83
CA VAL A 433 18.63 -21.98 -3.54
C VAL A 433 19.70 -22.18 -2.46
N ARG A 434 20.84 -21.49 -2.54
CA ARG A 434 21.89 -21.57 -1.52
C ARG A 434 21.41 -21.19 -0.14
N GLN A 435 20.61 -20.13 -0.02
CA GLN A 435 20.06 -19.69 1.26
C GLN A 435 19.12 -20.73 1.88
N HIS A 436 18.30 -21.41 1.08
CA HIS A 436 17.53 -22.57 1.55
C HIS A 436 18.42 -23.74 1.97
N LEU A 437 19.45 -24.08 1.19
CA LEU A 437 20.41 -25.13 1.55
C LEU A 437 21.10 -24.85 2.88
N ARG A 438 21.54 -23.61 3.12
CA ARG A 438 22.13 -23.18 4.39
C ARG A 438 21.17 -23.34 5.56
N LYS A 439 19.91 -22.91 5.40
CA LYS A 439 18.87 -23.08 6.42
C LYS A 439 18.64 -24.56 6.76
N LEU A 440 18.69 -25.43 5.76
CA LEU A 440 18.58 -26.89 5.93
C LEU A 440 19.85 -27.55 6.50
N GLY A 441 20.91 -26.78 6.78
CA GLY A 441 22.17 -27.29 7.33
C GLY A 441 23.09 -27.94 6.29
N HIS A 442 22.83 -27.76 5.00
CA HIS A 442 23.69 -28.25 3.93
C HIS A 442 24.80 -27.23 3.60
N PRO A 443 26.07 -27.68 3.49
CA PRO A 443 27.16 -26.83 3.05
C PRO A 443 26.97 -26.43 1.59
N VAL A 444 27.33 -25.18 1.25
CA VAL A 444 27.13 -24.59 -0.09
C VAL A 444 28.33 -23.82 -0.56
#